data_AF-O79126-F1
#
_entry.id   AF-O79126-F1
#
_cell.length_a   1.000
_cell.length_b   1.000
_cell.length_c   1.000
_cell.angle_alpha   90.00
_cell.angle_beta   90.00
_cell.angle_gamma   90.00
#
_symmetry.space_group_name_H-M   'P 1'
#
loop_
_entity.id
_entity.type
_entity.pdbx_description
1 polymer ?
#
loop_
_entity_poly.entity_id
_entity_poly.type
_entity_poly.pdbx_seq_one_letter_code
_entity_poly.pdbx_strand_id
1 'polypeptide(L)'
;YVVGHFHYVLSMGAVFAIISSFIHWYPLMYGLIMNQKLLKIQFLLMFIGVNMTFFPQHFLGLMGMPRRYSDYPDAYFIWNLISSIGSIMSINSLLMLIYIIMESMISKRMIIFKFNQSSLEWMMNMPPYNH
;
A
#
# COMPACT_ATOMS: atom_id res chain seq x y z
N TYR A 1 18.78 2.83 11.21
CA TYR A 1 18.66 1.39 11.50
C TYR A 1 17.35 1.09 12.21
N VAL A 2 17.16 1.50 13.47
CA VAL A 2 15.88 1.28 14.20
C VAL A 2 14.68 1.86 13.44
N VAL A 3 14.84 3.02 12.79
CA VAL A 3 13.79 3.62 11.94
C VAL A 3 13.44 2.70 10.77
N GLY A 4 14.44 2.20 10.05
CA GLY A 4 14.25 1.24 8.96
C GLY A 4 13.54 -0.03 9.44
N HIS A 5 14.03 -0.67 10.50
CA HIS A 5 13.41 -1.87 11.06
C HIS A 5 11.92 -1.64 11.41
N PHE A 6 11.61 -0.59 12.16
CA PHE A 6 10.23 -0.30 12.57
C PHE A 6 9.32 -0.02 11.37
N HIS A 7 9.79 0.77 10.42
CA HIS A 7 8.98 1.09 9.25
C HIS A 7 8.79 -0.11 8.33
N TYR A 8 9.74 -1.05 8.22
CA TYR A 8 9.50 -2.28 7.46
C TYR A 8 8.35 -3.10 8.05
N VAL A 9 8.34 -3.30 9.38
CA VAL A 9 7.26 -4.05 10.05
C VAL A 9 5.92 -3.31 9.93
N LEU A 10 5.91 -1.98 10.09
CA LEU A 10 4.67 -1.20 10.05
C LEU A 10 4.15 -1.01 8.62
N SER A 11 5.01 -0.61 7.67
CA SER A 11 4.62 -0.37 6.28
C SER A 11 4.37 -1.67 5.52
N MET A 12 5.33 -2.59 5.47
CA MET A 12 5.15 -3.84 4.70
C MET A 12 4.31 -4.88 5.43
N GLY A 13 4.16 -4.79 6.75
CA GLY A 13 3.26 -5.63 7.51
C GLY A 13 1.86 -5.02 7.58
N ALA A 14 1.68 -4.05 8.48
CA ALA A 14 0.35 -3.55 8.82
C ALA A 14 -0.34 -2.83 7.65
N VAL A 15 0.34 -1.90 6.95
CA VAL A 15 -0.30 -1.13 5.87
C VAL A 15 -0.68 -2.03 4.68
N PHE A 16 0.20 -2.96 4.30
CA PHE A 16 -0.11 -3.91 3.22
C PHE A 16 -1.25 -4.85 3.60
N ALA A 17 -1.31 -5.30 4.86
CA ALA A 17 -2.42 -6.10 5.36
C ALA A 17 -3.75 -5.32 5.27
N ILE A 18 -3.78 -4.05 5.67
CA ILE A 18 -4.97 -3.18 5.58
C ILE A 18 -5.42 -2.99 4.12
N ILE A 19 -4.49 -2.77 3.21
CA ILE A 19 -4.81 -2.55 1.79
C ILE A 19 -5.28 -3.87 1.15
N SER A 20 -4.63 -4.98 1.48
CA SER A 20 -5.04 -6.32 1.02
C SER A 20 -6.43 -6.69 1.55
N SER A 21 -6.71 -6.42 2.82
CA SER A 21 -8.00 -6.71 3.43
C SER A 21 -9.10 -5.84 2.82
N PHE A 22 -8.81 -4.57 2.55
CA PHE A 22 -9.73 -3.68 1.86
C PHE A 22 -10.05 -4.19 0.45
N ILE A 23 -9.04 -4.55 -0.35
CA ILE A 23 -9.24 -5.08 -1.71
C ILE A 23 -10.03 -6.40 -1.68
N HIS A 24 -9.73 -7.28 -0.71
CA HIS A 24 -10.42 -8.56 -0.54
C HIS A 24 -11.90 -8.36 -0.23
N TRP A 25 -12.25 -7.52 0.75
CA TRP A 25 -13.64 -7.32 1.16
C TRP A 25 -14.40 -6.25 0.36
N TYR A 26 -13.75 -5.53 -0.56
CA TYR A 26 -14.39 -4.49 -1.37
C TYR A 26 -15.64 -4.98 -2.13
N PRO A 27 -15.65 -6.16 -2.79
CA PRO A 27 -16.84 -6.67 -3.48
C PRO A 27 -17.98 -7.05 -2.53
N LEU A 28 -17.66 -7.49 -1.31
CA LEU A 28 -18.66 -7.78 -0.27
C LEU A 28 -19.33 -6.50 0.24
N MET A 29 -18.55 -5.44 0.45
CA MET A 29 -19.04 -4.17 0.98
C MET A 29 -19.84 -3.37 -0.05
N TYR A 30 -19.38 -3.32 -1.31
CA TYR A 30 -19.96 -2.44 -2.33
C TYR A 30 -20.67 -3.17 -3.49
N GLY A 31 -20.53 -4.50 -3.60
CA GLY A 31 -21.07 -5.26 -4.74
C GLY A 31 -20.32 -5.02 -6.06
N LEU A 32 -19.18 -4.33 -6.02
CA LEU A 32 -18.41 -3.90 -7.19
C LEU A 32 -17.00 -4.50 -7.18
N ILE A 33 -16.39 -4.60 -8.36
CA ILE A 33 -15.01 -5.09 -8.54
C ILE A 33 -14.09 -3.95 -8.96
N MET A 34 -12.91 -3.89 -8.36
CA MET A 34 -11.82 -2.99 -8.79
C MET A 34 -11.01 -3.58 -9.95
N ASN A 35 -10.43 -2.73 -10.79
CA ASN A 35 -9.65 -3.18 -11.94
C ASN A 35 -8.35 -3.91 -11.52
N GLN A 36 -8.29 -5.22 -11.73
CA GLN A 36 -7.16 -6.06 -11.32
C GLN A 36 -5.82 -5.65 -11.95
N LYS A 37 -5.82 -5.13 -13.19
CA LYS A 37 -4.57 -4.65 -13.82
C LYS A 37 -4.04 -3.41 -13.11
N LEU A 38 -4.92 -2.46 -12.80
CA LEU A 38 -4.54 -1.24 -12.08
C LEU A 38 -4.09 -1.55 -10.65
N LEU A 39 -4.77 -2.47 -9.95
CA LEU A 39 -4.37 -2.92 -8.61
C LEU A 39 -2.96 -3.53 -8.59
N LYS A 40 -2.62 -4.38 -9.57
CA LYS A 40 -1.26 -4.95 -9.67
C LYS A 40 -0.20 -3.87 -9.90
N ILE A 41 -0.49 -2.88 -10.74
CA ILE A 41 0.41 -1.74 -10.99
C ILE A 41 0.57 -0.89 -9.72
N GLN A 42 -0.53 -0.58 -9.04
CA GLN A 42 -0.54 0.16 -7.79
C GLN A 42 0.29 -0.56 -6.71
N PHE A 43 0.11 -1.87 -6.56
CA PHE A 43 0.88 -2.70 -5.64
C PHE A 43 2.38 -2.66 -5.96
N LEU A 44 2.77 -2.85 -7.22
CA LEU A 44 4.18 -2.82 -7.63
C LEU A 44 4.83 -1.45 -7.38
N LEU A 45 4.14 -0.36 -7.70
CA LEU A 45 4.61 1.00 -7.45
C LEU A 45 4.83 1.24 -5.95
N MET A 46 3.88 0.83 -5.11
CA MET A 46 4.00 0.96 -3.67
C MET A 46 5.12 0.09 -3.11
N PHE A 47 5.22 -1.17 -3.56
CA PHE A 47 6.25 -2.09 -3.14
C PHE A 47 7.66 -1.55 -3.45
N ILE A 48 7.87 -1.03 -4.65
CA ILE A 48 9.16 -0.42 -5.04
C ILE A 48 9.41 0.85 -4.22
N GLY A 49 8.41 1.74 -4.08
CA GLY A 49 8.56 2.99 -3.34
C GLY A 49 8.89 2.79 -1.85
N VAL A 50 8.18 1.89 -1.17
CA VAL A 50 8.40 1.56 0.24
C VAL A 50 9.78 0.91 0.45
N ASN A 51 10.24 0.06 -0.46
CA ASN A 51 11.61 -0.45 -0.40
C ASN A 51 12.66 0.67 -0.61
N MET A 52 12.48 1.51 -1.63
CA MET A 52 13.39 2.63 -1.90
C MET A 52 13.44 3.66 -0.75
N THR A 53 12.35 3.85 -0.01
CA THR A 53 12.34 4.72 1.19
C THR A 53 13.10 4.13 2.36
N PHE A 54 12.71 2.93 2.80
CA PHE A 54 13.16 2.42 4.08
C PHE A 54 14.45 1.62 3.99
N PHE A 55 14.81 1.08 2.81
CA PHE A 55 16.07 0.34 2.66
C PHE A 55 17.31 1.22 2.93
N PRO A 56 17.46 2.41 2.32
CA PRO A 56 18.57 3.34 2.62
C PRO A 56 18.74 3.70 4.10
N GLN A 57 17.65 3.69 4.87
CA GLN A 57 17.68 4.03 6.30
C GLN A 57 18.43 3.00 7.17
N HIS A 58 18.66 1.79 6.65
CA HIS A 58 19.55 0.82 7.28
C HIS A 58 21.00 1.30 7.18
N PHE A 59 21.46 1.68 5.98
CA PHE A 59 22.79 2.21 5.75
C PHE A 59 23.04 3.52 6.51
N LEU A 60 22.09 4.46 6.46
CA LEU A 60 22.19 5.70 7.27
C LEU A 60 22.32 5.42 8.76
N GLY A 61 21.63 4.39 9.26
CA GLY A 61 21.77 3.97 10.64
C GLY A 61 23.12 3.36 10.99
N LEU A 62 23.67 2.54 10.08
CA LEU A 62 24.99 1.95 10.26
C LEU A 62 26.09 3.02 10.23
N MET A 63 25.88 4.08 9.44
CA MET A 63 26.78 5.24 9.40
C MET A 63 26.61 6.19 10.59
N GLY A 64 25.74 5.89 11.55
CA GLY A 64 25.59 6.65 12.78
C GLY A 64 24.70 7.90 12.68
N MET A 65 23.88 8.04 11.64
CA MET A 65 22.94 9.17 11.54
C MET A 65 21.95 9.14 12.72
N PRO A 66 21.91 10.19 13.57
CA PRO A 66 20.99 10.24 14.69
C PRO A 66 19.56 10.51 14.22
N ARG A 67 18.57 10.10 15.03
CA ARG A 67 17.15 10.24 14.69
C ARG A 67 16.63 11.63 15.07
N ARG A 68 15.58 12.10 14.39
CA ARG A 68 14.84 13.34 14.70
C ARG A 68 15.65 14.63 14.47
N TYR A 69 16.47 14.65 13.41
CA TYR A 69 17.22 15.83 13.00
C TYR A 69 16.60 16.41 11.72
N SER A 70 16.48 17.74 11.67
CA SER A 70 16.04 18.47 10.48
C SER A 70 17.14 18.53 9.43
N ASP A 71 18.37 18.76 9.87
CA ASP A 71 19.57 18.85 9.03
C ASP A 71 20.56 17.73 9.33
N TYR A 72 21.37 17.40 8.32
CA TYR A 72 22.36 16.34 8.39
C TYR A 72 23.59 16.71 7.56
N PRO A 73 24.78 16.20 7.93
CA PRO A 73 26.00 16.37 7.13
C PRO A 73 25.86 15.87 5.69
N ASP A 74 26.55 16.51 4.75
CA ASP A 74 26.52 16.19 3.31
C ASP A 74 26.86 14.72 2.99
N ALA A 75 27.62 14.06 3.86
CA ALA A 75 27.94 12.63 3.74
C ALA A 75 26.69 11.72 3.69
N TYR A 76 25.55 12.16 4.23
CA TYR A 76 24.29 11.41 4.23
C TYR A 76 23.37 11.74 3.05
N PHE A 77 23.73 12.73 2.23
CA PHE A 77 22.85 13.31 1.20
C PHE A 77 22.34 12.26 0.22
N ILE A 78 23.22 11.41 -0.32
CA ILE A 78 22.86 10.43 -1.36
C ILE A 78 21.77 9.48 -0.89
N TRP A 79 21.90 8.93 0.32
CA TRP A 79 20.91 7.99 0.86
C TRP A 79 19.59 8.66 1.24
N ASN A 80 19.64 9.90 1.73
CA ASN A 80 18.43 10.68 2.01
C ASN A 80 17.71 11.08 0.72
N LEU A 81 18.43 11.38 -0.37
CA LEU A 81 17.85 11.65 -1.68
C LEU A 81 17.13 10.41 -2.25
N ILE A 82 17.76 9.24 -2.19
CA ILE A 82 17.10 8.00 -2.64
C ILE A 82 15.85 7.72 -1.80
N SER A 83 15.96 7.92 -0.47
CA SER A 83 14.84 7.75 0.44
C SER A 83 13.70 8.74 0.14
N SER A 84 13.97 9.96 -0.32
CA SER A 84 12.92 10.94 -0.64
C SER A 84 12.25 10.65 -1.99
N ILE A 85 13.01 10.16 -2.97
CA ILE A 85 12.44 9.70 -4.25
C ILE A 85 11.47 8.54 -4.02
N GLY A 86 11.86 7.57 -3.19
CA GLY A 86 10.97 6.47 -2.83
C GLY A 86 9.68 6.95 -2.16
N SER A 87 9.72 8.02 -1.37
CA SER A 87 8.55 8.46 -0.60
C SER A 87 7.54 9.13 -1.52
N ILE A 88 8.01 9.93 -2.48
CA ILE A 88 7.19 10.49 -3.55
C ILE A 88 6.54 9.37 -4.38
N MET A 89 7.28 8.31 -4.71
CA MET A 89 6.72 7.15 -5.40
C MET A 89 5.60 6.48 -4.60
N SER A 90 5.80 6.30 -3.28
CA SER A 90 4.79 5.71 -2.40
C SER A 90 3.53 6.57 -2.30
N ILE A 91 3.65 7.90 -2.24
CA ILE A 91 2.52 8.83 -2.23
C ILE A 91 1.74 8.73 -3.54
N ASN A 92 2.43 8.71 -4.69
CA ASN A 92 1.79 8.53 -5.99
C ASN A 92 1.04 7.19 -6.09
N SER A 93 1.57 6.11 -5.49
CA SER A 93 0.88 4.83 -5.45
C SER A 93 -0.41 4.86 -4.60
N LEU A 94 -0.45 5.69 -3.55
CA LEU A 94 -1.65 5.86 -2.72
C LEU A 94 -2.71 6.72 -3.44
N LEU A 95 -2.28 7.78 -4.15
CA LEU A 95 -3.18 8.54 -5.04
C LEU A 95 -3.78 7.63 -6.13
N MET A 96 -2.98 6.71 -6.67
CA MET A 96 -3.47 5.72 -7.64
C MET A 96 -4.52 4.79 -7.03
N LEU A 97 -4.38 4.39 -5.76
CA LEU A 97 -5.40 3.58 -5.07
C LEU A 97 -6.73 4.33 -4.94
N ILE A 98 -6.68 5.61 -4.56
CA ILE A 98 -7.87 6.47 -4.49
C ILE A 98 -8.55 6.57 -5.86
N TYR A 99 -7.76 6.75 -6.92
CA TYR A 99 -8.28 6.75 -8.29
C TYR A 99 -8.96 5.42 -8.67
N ILE A 100 -8.39 4.27 -8.30
CA ILE A 100 -8.99 2.95 -8.58
C ILE A 100 -10.36 2.80 -7.90
N ILE A 101 -10.49 3.27 -6.66
CA ILE A 101 -11.77 3.25 -5.92
C ILE A 101 -12.81 4.14 -6.60
N MET A 102 -12.40 5.33 -7.06
CA MET A 102 -13.30 6.23 -7.80
C MET A 102 -13.72 5.61 -9.15
N GLU A 103 -12.78 4.99 -9.86
CA GLU A 103 -13.03 4.34 -11.15
C GLU A 103 -14.03 3.19 -11.03
N SER A 104 -13.93 2.36 -9.98
CA SER A 104 -14.86 1.26 -9.77
C SER A 104 -16.28 1.74 -9.48
N MET A 105 -16.44 2.83 -8.73
CA MET A 105 -17.76 3.42 -8.43
C MET A 105 -18.41 4.05 -9.67
N ILE A 106 -17.62 4.71 -10.53
CA ILE A 106 -18.11 5.34 -11.76
C ILE A 106 -18.48 4.26 -12.80
N SER A 107 -17.60 3.27 -12.99
CA SER A 107 -17.77 2.22 -14.00
C SER A 107 -18.79 1.14 -13.60
N LYS A 108 -19.13 1.04 -12.31
CA LYS A 108 -20.07 0.05 -11.75
C LYS A 108 -19.79 -1.37 -12.23
N ARG A 109 -18.52 -1.81 -12.13
CA ARG A 109 -18.08 -3.15 -12.52
C ARG A 109 -18.74 -4.21 -11.63
N MET A 110 -19.82 -4.82 -12.12
CA MET A 110 -20.55 -5.85 -11.41
C MET A 110 -19.77 -7.17 -11.31
N ILE A 111 -20.06 -7.94 -10.26
CA ILE A 111 -19.46 -9.24 -10.02
C ILE A 111 -20.10 -10.27 -10.97
N ILE A 112 -19.29 -10.82 -11.90
CA ILE A 112 -19.74 -11.85 -12.84
C ILE A 112 -19.58 -13.25 -12.25
N PHE A 113 -18.47 -13.49 -11.55
CA PHE A 113 -18.17 -14.77 -10.91
C PHE A 113 -17.92 -14.55 -9.42
N LYS A 114 -18.59 -15.34 -8.57
CA LYS A 114 -18.30 -15.35 -7.14
C LYS A 114 -16.96 -16.04 -6.90
N PHE A 115 -16.15 -15.43 -6.04
CA PHE A 115 -14.95 -16.05 -5.52
C PHE A 115 -15.37 -17.23 -4.63
N ASN A 116 -14.90 -18.44 -4.95
CA ASN A 116 -15.28 -19.64 -4.19
C ASN A 116 -14.38 -19.75 -2.95
N GLN A 117 -14.93 -19.44 -1.78
CA GLN A 117 -14.20 -19.44 -0.51
C GLN A 117 -15.05 -20.10 0.57
N SER A 118 -14.39 -20.77 1.53
CA SER A 118 -15.06 -21.56 2.56
C SER A 118 -15.61 -20.73 3.73
N SER A 119 -15.27 -19.44 3.82
CA SER A 119 -15.77 -18.57 4.88
C SER A 119 -17.22 -18.14 4.63
N LEU A 120 -18.00 -18.09 5.72
CA LEU A 120 -19.44 -17.80 5.70
C LEU A 120 -19.78 -16.47 5.01
N GLU A 121 -18.92 -15.46 5.15
CA GLU A 121 -19.10 -14.14 4.54
C GLU A 121 -19.23 -14.20 3.00
N TRP A 122 -18.50 -15.12 2.33
CA TRP A 122 -18.51 -15.24 0.87
C TRP A 122 -19.68 -16.08 0.34
N MET A 123 -20.38 -16.80 1.21
CA MET A 123 -21.60 -17.53 0.87
C MET A 123 -22.82 -16.61 0.77
N MET A 124 -22.76 -15.44 1.40
CA MET A 124 -23.85 -14.47 1.39
C MET A 124 -23.98 -13.72 0.05
N ASN A 125 -25.00 -12.86 -0.04
CA ASN A 125 -25.16 -11.94 -1.16
C ASN A 125 -24.15 -10.78 -1.07
N MET A 126 -23.84 -10.21 -2.24
CA MET A 126 -22.87 -9.12 -2.41
C MET A 126 -23.59 -7.95 -3.09
N PRO A 127 -23.97 -6.88 -2.36
CA PRO A 127 -23.84 -6.69 -0.92
C PRO A 127 -24.83 -7.54 -0.10
N PRO A 128 -24.56 -7.78 1.20
CA PRO A 128 -25.48 -8.48 2.08
C PRO A 128 -26.78 -7.70 2.28
N TYR A 129 -27.89 -8.41 2.52
CA TYR A 129 -29.18 -7.78 2.79
C TYR A 129 -29.21 -7.13 4.18
N ASN A 130 -30.00 -6.07 4.31
CA ASN A 130 -30.38 -5.55 5.62
C ASN A 130 -31.25 -6.57 6.36
N HIS A 131 -31.12 -6.61 7.69
CA HIS A 131 -31.95 -7.43 8.57
C HIS A 131 -33.40 -6.97 8.59
#